data_AF-A0A956A5A8-F1
#
_entry.id   AF-A0A956A5A8-F1
#
_cell.length_a   1.000
_cell.length_b   1.000
_cell.length_c   1.000
_cell.angle_alpha   90.00
_cell.angle_beta   90.00
_cell.angle_gamma   90.00
#
_symmetry.space_group_name_H-M   'P 1'
#
loop_
_entity.id
_entity.type
_entity.pdbx_description
1 polymer ?
#
loop_
_entity_poly.entity_id
_entity_poly.type
_entity_poly.pdbx_seq_one_letter_code
_entity_poly.pdbx_strand_id
1 'polypeptide(L)'
;MPRFTRETALPVPAAEAFAWHARPGAFERLTPPWEHIDVVAREGTIHDGDRLVMKVRKGPLRLTWEAQHQGFVASEQFVDEQVRGPFAAWVHTHRMRDEPGGGSVLTDSIDYRLPLGPLGRLAGGGATRRMLERMFTYRHRQTRDDLAAHAAAASLPLTVAVSGASGLVGSALAPFLTTGGHRVRRLVRGAEPGADEILWSVRDGCIDAAALDGVDAVVHLAGAGIADARWTDARKALIRASRVDGTRLLATTLAGLPRRPRVLVMASAVGWYGDTGDTEVDESALSGEGFLADVVRDWEAAAAPAEDAGIRVVKLRLGVVLTAAGGALPKMAGPLRFGLGSRVGSGRQWMAWIARDDVVAGIHRALVDDAMVGAWNLVAPEPVREAELARTVARVLRRPALVPVPAFAARARFGEMADEALLASARVVPARLLAAGHTWRHPDLEGALRHELGRVREDK
;
A
#
# COMPACT_ATOMS: atom_id res chain seq x y z
N MET A 1 12.49 -31.62 13.40
CA MET A 1 12.87 -30.26 12.93
C MET A 1 12.35 -29.26 13.94
N PRO A 2 13.02 -28.13 14.20
CA PRO A 2 12.38 -27.01 14.88
C PRO A 2 11.04 -26.66 14.22
N ARG A 3 10.02 -26.45 15.04
CA ARG A 3 8.69 -25.99 14.62
C ARG A 3 8.45 -24.59 15.16
N PHE A 4 7.95 -23.72 14.31
CA PHE A 4 7.37 -22.44 14.69
C PHE A 4 5.87 -22.49 14.37
N THR A 5 5.03 -22.02 15.29
CA THR A 5 3.57 -21.99 15.09
C THR A 5 3.04 -20.61 15.46
N ARG A 6 2.08 -20.12 14.68
CA ARG A 6 1.31 -18.92 14.99
C ARG A 6 -0.15 -19.14 14.69
N GLU A 7 -1.01 -18.61 15.54
CA GLU A 7 -2.47 -18.69 15.40
C GLU A 7 -3.10 -17.31 15.46
N THR A 8 -4.18 -17.10 14.73
CA THR A 8 -4.96 -15.86 14.79
C THR A 8 -6.42 -16.15 14.43
N ALA A 9 -7.33 -15.63 15.25
CA ALA A 9 -8.75 -15.64 14.95
C ALA A 9 -9.06 -14.69 13.78
N LEU A 10 -9.96 -15.14 12.91
CA LEU A 10 -10.41 -14.47 11.70
C LEU A 10 -11.92 -14.22 11.81
N PRO A 11 -12.41 -13.08 11.30
CA PRO A 11 -13.83 -12.70 11.43
C PRO A 11 -14.74 -13.39 10.41
N VAL A 12 -14.24 -14.40 9.69
CA VAL A 12 -14.95 -15.08 8.59
C VAL A 12 -14.82 -16.60 8.72
N PRO A 13 -15.75 -17.38 8.15
CA PRO A 13 -15.64 -18.84 8.12
C PRO A 13 -14.36 -19.35 7.46
N ALA A 14 -13.93 -20.56 7.80
CA ALA A 14 -12.71 -21.17 7.30
C ALA A 14 -12.70 -21.28 5.77
N ALA A 15 -13.86 -21.57 5.18
CA ALA A 15 -14.02 -21.62 3.72
C ALA A 15 -13.73 -20.27 3.04
N GLU A 16 -14.15 -19.16 3.65
CA GLU A 16 -13.89 -17.81 3.10
C GLU A 16 -12.42 -17.41 3.30
N ALA A 17 -11.86 -17.68 4.49
CA ALA A 17 -10.44 -17.49 4.74
C ALA A 17 -9.57 -18.30 3.78
N PHE A 18 -9.93 -19.54 3.51
CA PHE A 18 -9.25 -20.41 2.54
C PHE A 18 -9.37 -19.87 1.11
N ALA A 19 -10.58 -19.47 0.69
CA ALA A 19 -10.80 -18.88 -0.62
C ALA A 19 -9.99 -17.59 -0.82
N TRP A 20 -9.81 -16.77 0.22
CA TRP A 20 -8.95 -15.59 0.17
C TRP A 20 -7.49 -15.95 -0.16
N HIS A 21 -6.96 -17.03 0.42
CA HIS A 21 -5.59 -17.51 0.12
C HIS A 21 -5.47 -18.11 -1.28
N ALA A 22 -6.54 -18.72 -1.79
CA ALA A 22 -6.60 -19.28 -3.14
C ALA A 22 -6.71 -18.21 -4.24
N ARG A 23 -7.11 -16.98 -3.91
CA ARG A 23 -7.30 -15.91 -4.91
C ARG A 23 -5.96 -15.27 -5.30
N PRO A 24 -5.81 -14.83 -6.57
CA PRO A 24 -4.66 -14.06 -7.00
C PRO A 24 -4.45 -12.82 -6.13
N GLY A 25 -3.20 -12.50 -5.78
CA GLY A 25 -2.87 -11.37 -4.93
C GLY A 25 -2.60 -11.72 -3.46
N ALA A 26 -3.03 -12.91 -2.98
CA ALA A 26 -2.84 -13.29 -1.58
C ALA A 26 -1.36 -13.26 -1.17
N PHE A 27 -0.47 -13.83 -1.99
CA PHE A 27 0.97 -13.80 -1.74
C PHE A 27 1.52 -12.37 -1.66
N GLU A 28 1.10 -11.48 -2.56
CA GLU A 28 1.52 -10.08 -2.59
C GLU A 28 1.06 -9.32 -1.34
N ARG A 29 -0.16 -9.57 -0.85
CA ARG A 29 -0.64 -9.01 0.42
C ARG A 29 0.15 -9.53 1.61
N LEU A 30 0.46 -10.83 1.62
CA LEU A 30 1.20 -11.47 2.71
C LEU A 30 2.72 -11.20 2.68
N THR A 31 3.24 -10.59 1.62
CA THR A 31 4.66 -10.24 1.53
C THR A 31 4.94 -8.99 2.37
N PRO A 32 5.75 -9.09 3.44
CA PRO A 32 6.02 -7.92 4.27
C PRO A 32 6.73 -6.82 3.48
N PRO A 33 6.33 -5.54 3.64
CA PRO A 33 6.83 -4.45 2.80
C PRO A 33 8.31 -4.14 2.97
N TRP A 34 8.95 -4.61 4.05
CA TRP A 34 10.40 -4.50 4.26
C TRP A 34 11.20 -5.64 3.63
N GLU A 35 10.53 -6.68 3.13
CA GLU A 35 11.18 -7.76 2.38
C GLU A 35 11.20 -7.38 0.90
N HIS A 36 12.35 -7.56 0.25
CA HIS A 36 12.50 -7.33 -1.18
C HIS A 36 12.43 -8.68 -1.90
N ILE A 37 11.22 -9.06 -2.30
CA ILE A 37 10.93 -10.32 -2.99
C ILE A 37 10.49 -10.00 -4.41
N ASP A 38 11.21 -10.53 -5.39
CA ASP A 38 10.87 -10.45 -6.80
C ASP A 38 10.29 -11.81 -7.24
N VAL A 39 9.01 -11.88 -7.59
CA VAL A 39 8.40 -13.11 -8.15
C VAL A 39 8.89 -13.28 -9.58
N VAL A 40 9.51 -14.42 -9.88
CA VAL A 40 10.11 -14.73 -11.19
C VAL A 40 9.17 -15.55 -12.05
N ALA A 41 8.53 -16.55 -11.45
CA ALA A 41 7.57 -17.41 -12.12
C ALA A 41 6.52 -17.88 -11.10
N ARG A 42 5.28 -18.00 -11.56
CA ARG A 42 4.15 -18.55 -10.80
C ARG A 42 3.33 -19.44 -11.72
N GLU A 43 3.07 -20.65 -11.26
CA GLU A 43 2.19 -21.62 -11.88
C GLU A 43 1.09 -21.95 -10.87
N GLY A 44 -0.17 -21.63 -11.22
CA GLY A 44 -1.33 -21.85 -10.36
C GLY A 44 -1.44 -20.90 -9.16
N THR A 45 -2.13 -21.36 -8.12
CA THR A 45 -2.39 -20.64 -6.88
C THR A 45 -1.88 -21.44 -5.68
N ILE A 46 -2.68 -22.38 -5.15
CA ILE A 46 -2.38 -23.16 -3.95
C ILE A 46 -2.66 -24.67 -4.12
N HIS A 47 -2.93 -25.15 -5.33
CA HIS A 47 -3.24 -26.56 -5.58
C HIS A 47 -1.99 -27.43 -5.62
N ASP A 48 -2.16 -28.73 -5.38
CA ASP A 48 -1.06 -29.69 -5.41
C ASP A 48 -0.31 -29.63 -6.75
N GLY A 49 0.99 -29.40 -6.66
CA GLY A 49 1.87 -29.26 -7.82
C GLY A 49 2.15 -27.82 -8.26
N ASP A 50 1.34 -26.84 -7.82
CA ASP A 50 1.54 -25.41 -8.13
C ASP A 50 2.89 -24.91 -7.62
N ARG A 51 3.56 -24.05 -8.40
CA ARG A 51 4.94 -23.62 -8.13
C ARG A 51 5.09 -22.13 -8.06
N LEU A 52 5.95 -21.69 -7.14
CA LEU A 52 6.34 -20.30 -7.00
C LEU A 52 7.87 -20.18 -6.96
N VAL A 53 8.43 -19.47 -7.92
CA VAL A 53 9.86 -19.15 -7.97
C VAL A 53 10.04 -17.67 -7.66
N MET A 54 10.81 -17.37 -6.63
CA MET A 54 11.07 -16.01 -6.19
C MET A 54 12.58 -15.75 -5.99
N LYS A 55 12.98 -14.49 -6.17
CA LYS A 55 14.31 -14.00 -5.78
C LYS A 55 14.16 -13.19 -4.49
N VAL A 56 14.80 -13.68 -3.44
CA VAL A 56 14.85 -13.02 -2.13
C VAL A 56 16.17 -12.29 -1.99
N ARG A 57 16.13 -11.01 -1.63
CA ARG A 57 17.35 -10.24 -1.35
C ARG A 57 17.71 -10.32 0.12
N LYS A 58 18.93 -10.79 0.40
CA LYS A 58 19.52 -10.81 1.74
C LYS A 58 20.79 -9.97 1.73
N GLY A 59 20.65 -8.68 2.03
CA GLY A 59 21.75 -7.73 1.88
C GLY A 59 22.22 -7.64 0.41
N PRO A 60 23.51 -7.81 0.11
CA PRO A 60 24.02 -7.78 -1.27
C PRO A 60 23.70 -9.06 -2.07
N LEU A 61 23.28 -10.14 -1.41
CA LEU A 61 23.02 -11.43 -2.04
C LEU A 61 21.60 -11.53 -2.60
N ARG A 62 21.47 -12.14 -3.78
CA ARG A 62 20.18 -12.54 -4.36
C ARG A 62 20.11 -14.06 -4.37
N LEU A 63 19.16 -14.62 -3.64
CA LEU A 63 18.97 -16.07 -3.53
C LEU A 63 17.67 -16.45 -4.24
N THR A 64 17.72 -17.49 -5.06
CA THR A 64 16.52 -18.10 -5.64
C THR A 64 15.88 -19.02 -4.60
N TRP A 65 14.59 -18.81 -4.35
CA TRP A 65 13.74 -19.70 -3.57
C TRP A 65 12.63 -20.21 -4.47
N GLU A 66 12.56 -21.51 -4.60
CA GLU A 66 11.53 -22.26 -5.28
C GLU A 66 10.71 -23.05 -4.26
N ALA A 67 9.41 -22.81 -4.25
CA ALA A 67 8.44 -23.50 -3.43
C ALA A 67 7.39 -24.22 -4.30
N GLN A 68 6.88 -25.34 -3.79
CA GLN A 68 5.82 -26.11 -4.41
C GLN A 68 4.70 -26.36 -3.39
N HIS A 69 3.45 -26.23 -3.84
CA HIS A 69 2.27 -26.49 -3.02
C HIS A 69 1.91 -27.98 -3.03
N GLN A 70 1.51 -28.49 -1.88
CA GLN A 70 1.08 -29.88 -1.67
C GLN A 70 0.05 -29.95 -0.52
N GLY A 71 -0.57 -31.11 -0.34
CA GLY A 71 -1.44 -31.37 0.81
C GLY A 71 -2.69 -30.49 0.83
N PHE A 72 -3.21 -30.14 -0.34
CA PHE A 72 -4.44 -29.37 -0.52
C PHE A 72 -5.66 -30.16 -0.01
N VAL A 73 -6.35 -29.59 0.96
CA VAL A 73 -7.67 -30.02 1.44
C VAL A 73 -8.58 -28.81 1.40
N ALA A 74 -9.58 -28.83 0.51
CA ALA A 74 -10.45 -27.69 0.26
C ALA A 74 -11.06 -27.16 1.57
N SER A 75 -11.00 -25.83 1.76
CA SER A 75 -11.49 -25.12 2.96
C SER A 75 -10.78 -25.43 4.28
N GLU A 76 -9.76 -26.29 4.28
CA GLU A 76 -9.10 -26.74 5.51
C GLU A 76 -7.59 -26.46 5.52
N GLN A 77 -6.86 -26.79 4.45
CA GLN A 77 -5.40 -26.79 4.48
C GLN A 77 -4.74 -26.72 3.10
N PHE A 78 -3.54 -26.13 3.06
CA PHE A 78 -2.53 -26.35 2.02
C PHE A 78 -1.11 -26.24 2.63
N VAL A 79 -0.11 -26.74 1.93
CA VAL A 79 1.29 -26.79 2.40
C VAL A 79 2.24 -26.23 1.35
N ASP A 80 3.11 -25.31 1.76
CA ASP A 80 4.23 -24.81 0.95
C ASP A 80 5.52 -25.54 1.35
N GLU A 81 6.07 -26.34 0.44
CA GLU A 81 7.36 -27.00 0.62
C GLU A 81 8.45 -26.34 -0.23
N GLN A 82 9.60 -26.05 0.38
CA GLN A 82 10.75 -25.56 -0.36
C GLN A 82 11.42 -26.70 -1.15
N VAL A 83 11.43 -26.57 -2.47
CA VAL A 83 12.21 -27.43 -3.37
C VAL A 83 13.68 -27.01 -3.36
N ARG A 84 13.94 -25.70 -3.46
CA ARG A 84 15.27 -25.10 -3.43
C ARG A 84 15.22 -23.75 -2.74
N GLY A 85 16.15 -23.43 -1.84
CA GLY A 85 16.12 -22.13 -1.19
C GLY A 85 17.14 -21.95 -0.08
N PRO A 86 16.95 -20.92 0.78
CA PRO A 86 17.91 -20.55 1.81
C PRO A 86 17.93 -21.50 3.02
N PHE A 87 16.94 -22.38 3.16
CA PHE A 87 16.89 -23.40 4.20
C PHE A 87 17.39 -24.75 3.69
N ALA A 88 17.84 -25.62 4.61
CA ALA A 88 18.11 -27.02 4.27
C ALA A 88 16.81 -27.83 4.12
N ALA A 89 15.73 -27.41 4.79
CA ALA A 89 14.37 -27.91 4.63
C ALA A 89 13.41 -26.84 5.13
N TRP A 90 12.26 -26.68 4.48
CA TRP A 90 11.19 -25.78 4.88
C TRP A 90 9.86 -26.37 4.43
N VAL A 91 8.96 -26.59 5.38
CA VAL A 91 7.59 -27.04 5.18
C VAL A 91 6.69 -26.11 5.97
N HIS A 92 5.81 -25.39 5.29
CA HIS A 92 4.89 -24.44 5.91
C HIS A 92 3.46 -24.90 5.64
N THR A 93 2.78 -25.38 6.69
CA THR A 93 1.37 -25.77 6.66
C THR A 93 0.49 -24.60 7.08
N HIS A 94 -0.49 -24.26 6.25
CA HIS A 94 -1.56 -23.30 6.54
C HIS A 94 -2.82 -24.09 6.84
N ARG A 95 -3.44 -23.87 7.99
CA ARG A 95 -4.67 -24.57 8.37
C ARG A 95 -5.73 -23.58 8.83
N MET A 96 -6.95 -23.76 8.33
CA MET A 96 -8.12 -22.95 8.68
C MET A 96 -9.15 -23.86 9.33
N ARG A 97 -9.76 -23.43 10.43
CA ARG A 97 -10.80 -24.19 11.14
C ARG A 97 -11.88 -23.24 11.64
N ASP A 98 -13.15 -23.59 11.44
CA ASP A 98 -14.26 -22.82 11.99
C ASP A 98 -14.24 -22.83 13.52
N GLU A 99 -14.63 -21.71 14.12
CA GLU A 99 -14.86 -21.62 15.55
C GLU A 99 -16.36 -21.77 15.89
N PRO A 100 -16.72 -22.43 17.00
CA PRO A 100 -18.12 -22.62 17.42
C PRO A 100 -18.93 -21.31 17.58
N GLY A 101 -18.25 -20.17 17.77
CA GLY A 101 -18.86 -18.84 17.93
C GLY A 101 -19.03 -18.04 16.63
N GLY A 102 -18.73 -18.65 15.47
CA GLY A 102 -18.61 -17.95 14.19
C GLY A 102 -17.17 -17.47 13.93
N GLY A 103 -16.83 -17.29 12.66
CA GLY A 103 -15.46 -17.02 12.25
C GLY A 103 -14.61 -18.29 12.16
N SER A 104 -13.28 -18.12 12.14
CA SER A 104 -12.33 -19.24 12.01
C SER A 104 -10.97 -18.91 12.63
N VAL A 105 -10.12 -19.90 12.82
CA VAL A 105 -8.72 -19.73 13.22
C VAL A 105 -7.82 -20.11 12.06
N LEU A 106 -6.87 -19.22 11.74
CA LEU A 106 -5.72 -19.53 10.89
C LEU A 106 -4.54 -19.95 11.77
N THR A 107 -4.05 -21.17 11.55
CA THR A 107 -2.83 -21.72 12.15
C THR A 107 -1.77 -21.90 11.06
N ASP A 108 -0.67 -21.16 11.16
CA ASP A 108 0.54 -21.37 10.38
C ASP A 108 1.54 -22.20 11.19
N SER A 109 1.97 -23.33 10.65
CA SER A 109 3.01 -24.19 11.22
C SER A 109 4.18 -24.37 10.27
N ILE A 110 5.37 -24.00 10.71
CA ILE A 110 6.60 -24.01 9.91
C ILE A 110 7.60 -24.97 10.54
N ASP A 111 7.82 -26.10 9.86
CA ASP A 111 8.88 -27.05 10.15
C ASP A 111 10.09 -26.70 9.27
N TYR A 112 11.21 -26.29 9.88
CA TYR A 112 12.37 -25.79 9.15
C TYR A 112 13.70 -26.35 9.63
N ARG A 113 14.72 -26.31 8.77
CA ARG A 113 16.10 -26.69 9.10
C ARG A 113 17.08 -25.67 8.51
N LEU A 114 17.97 -25.17 9.35
CA LEU A 114 19.03 -24.25 8.92
C LEU A 114 20.14 -24.98 8.16
N PRO A 115 20.79 -24.32 7.18
CA PRO A 115 21.99 -24.85 6.54
C PRO A 115 23.14 -24.98 7.56
N LEU A 116 24.19 -25.74 7.20
CA LEU A 116 25.39 -25.96 8.03
C LEU A 116 25.13 -26.69 9.38
N GLY A 117 24.02 -27.41 9.50
CA GLY A 117 23.79 -28.36 10.60
C GLY A 117 23.77 -27.72 12.00
N PRO A 118 24.37 -28.37 13.03
CA PRO A 118 24.38 -27.85 14.40
C PRO A 118 25.02 -26.46 14.56
N LEU A 119 26.06 -26.15 13.78
CA LEU A 119 26.73 -24.84 13.78
C LEU A 119 25.77 -23.72 13.32
N GLY A 120 24.98 -23.99 12.27
CA GLY A 120 23.93 -23.07 11.82
C GLY A 120 22.84 -22.84 12.86
N ARG A 121 22.52 -23.84 13.69
CA ARG A 121 21.55 -23.70 14.79
C ARG A 121 22.07 -22.84 15.93
N LEU A 122 23.32 -23.07 16.37
CA LEU A 122 23.96 -22.28 17.43
C LEU A 122 24.14 -20.82 17.03
N ALA A 123 24.59 -20.55 15.79
CA ALA A 123 24.84 -19.20 15.32
C ALA A 123 23.56 -18.46 14.83
N GLY A 124 22.59 -19.19 14.27
CA GLY A 124 21.47 -18.60 13.51
C GLY A 124 20.07 -18.88 14.07
N GLY A 125 19.91 -19.78 15.05
CA GLY A 125 18.62 -20.23 15.55
C GLY A 125 17.75 -19.11 16.11
N GLY A 126 18.28 -18.32 17.05
CA GLY A 126 17.55 -17.21 17.66
C GLY A 126 17.24 -16.07 16.68
N ALA A 127 18.14 -15.79 15.73
CA ALA A 127 17.91 -14.79 14.69
C ALA A 127 16.80 -15.24 13.71
N THR A 128 16.79 -16.52 13.34
CA THR A 128 15.75 -17.11 12.48
C THR A 128 14.40 -17.10 13.16
N ARG A 129 14.33 -17.50 14.44
CA ARG A 129 13.08 -17.47 15.19
C ARG A 129 12.48 -16.06 15.25
N ARG A 130 13.28 -15.03 15.57
CA ARG A 130 12.83 -13.63 15.53
C ARG A 130 12.39 -13.17 14.14
N MET A 131 13.04 -13.65 13.08
CA MET A 131 12.63 -13.35 11.71
C MET A 131 11.25 -13.97 11.42
N LEU A 132 11.03 -15.23 11.79
CA LEU A 132 9.73 -15.91 11.66
C LEU A 132 8.64 -15.19 12.46
N GLU A 133 8.90 -14.88 13.74
CA GLU A 133 7.98 -14.12 14.59
C GLU A 133 7.55 -12.80 13.92
N ARG A 134 8.51 -12.03 13.40
CA ARG A 134 8.22 -10.76 12.70
C ARG A 134 7.38 -10.96 11.44
N MET A 135 7.76 -11.91 10.59
CA MET A 135 7.10 -12.17 9.31
C MET A 135 5.67 -12.67 9.52
N PHE A 136 5.49 -13.66 10.39
CA PHE A 136 4.16 -14.24 10.65
C PHE A 136 3.27 -13.32 11.47
N THR A 137 3.83 -12.43 12.31
CA THR A 137 3.04 -11.35 12.92
C THR A 137 2.41 -10.44 11.86
N TYR A 138 3.19 -10.06 10.86
CA TYR A 138 2.68 -9.26 9.75
C TYR A 138 1.61 -10.02 8.95
N ARG A 139 1.93 -11.24 8.49
CA ARG A 139 1.03 -12.05 7.67
C ARG A 139 -0.32 -12.25 8.34
N HIS A 140 -0.34 -12.68 9.59
CA HIS A 140 -1.58 -12.92 10.32
C HIS A 140 -2.40 -11.65 10.54
N ARG A 141 -1.74 -10.53 10.89
CA ARG A 141 -2.43 -9.24 11.03
C ARG A 141 -3.01 -8.80 9.69
N GLN A 142 -2.25 -8.94 8.60
CA GLN A 142 -2.67 -8.58 7.26
C GLN A 142 -3.87 -9.41 6.80
N THR A 143 -3.83 -10.73 6.96
CA THR A 143 -4.94 -11.63 6.62
C THR A 143 -6.21 -11.23 7.37
N ARG A 144 -6.11 -11.08 8.69
CA ARG A 144 -7.26 -10.71 9.53
C ARG A 144 -7.85 -9.36 9.11
N ASP A 145 -6.99 -8.35 8.95
CA ASP A 145 -7.43 -6.98 8.66
C ASP A 145 -8.01 -6.86 7.23
N ASP A 146 -7.49 -7.61 6.26
CA ASP A 146 -8.05 -7.68 4.89
C ASP A 146 -9.40 -8.41 4.88
N LEU A 147 -9.52 -9.57 5.52
CA LEU A 147 -10.79 -10.29 5.64
C LEU A 147 -11.86 -9.46 6.37
N ALA A 148 -11.49 -8.78 7.46
CA ALA A 148 -12.39 -7.87 8.17
C ALA A 148 -12.92 -6.75 7.25
N ALA A 149 -12.05 -6.17 6.42
CA ALA A 149 -12.43 -5.10 5.51
C ALA A 149 -13.38 -5.58 4.40
N HIS A 150 -13.17 -6.79 3.85
CA HIS A 150 -14.08 -7.37 2.86
C HIS A 150 -15.42 -7.76 3.48
N ALA A 151 -15.41 -8.40 4.65
CA ALA A 151 -16.62 -8.79 5.37
C ALA A 151 -17.49 -7.58 5.74
N ALA A 152 -16.86 -6.48 6.20
CA ALA A 152 -17.59 -5.26 6.58
C ALA A 152 -18.26 -4.56 5.39
N ALA A 153 -17.74 -4.71 4.17
CA ALA A 153 -18.29 -4.07 2.99
C ALA A 153 -19.48 -4.83 2.38
N ALA A 154 -19.60 -6.15 2.62
CA ALA A 154 -20.66 -7.03 2.10
C ALA A 154 -21.06 -6.75 0.62
N SER A 155 -20.08 -6.37 -0.20
CA SER A 155 -20.32 -5.87 -1.55
C SER A 155 -20.26 -6.99 -2.59
N LEU A 156 -21.08 -6.92 -3.62
CA LEU A 156 -21.00 -7.84 -4.76
C LEU A 156 -19.63 -7.71 -5.46
N PRO A 157 -19.12 -8.78 -6.08
CA PRO A 157 -17.93 -8.72 -6.93
C PRO A 157 -18.04 -7.60 -7.95
N LEU A 158 -16.99 -6.79 -8.08
CA LEU A 158 -16.91 -5.65 -9.00
C LEU A 158 -15.80 -5.89 -10.01
N THR A 159 -15.94 -5.36 -11.22
CA THR A 159 -14.86 -5.17 -12.16
C THR A 159 -14.31 -3.75 -12.01
N VAL A 160 -13.09 -3.63 -11.48
CA VAL A 160 -12.45 -2.35 -11.15
C VAL A 160 -11.27 -2.10 -12.07
N ALA A 161 -11.31 -1.02 -12.84
CA ALA A 161 -10.19 -0.58 -13.65
C ALA A 161 -9.22 0.27 -12.82
N VAL A 162 -7.92 -0.05 -12.81
CA VAL A 162 -6.92 0.62 -11.96
C VAL A 162 -5.75 1.13 -12.79
N SER A 163 -5.58 2.44 -12.86
CA SER A 163 -4.34 3.04 -13.38
C SER A 163 -3.31 3.20 -12.26
N GLY A 164 -2.02 3.15 -12.61
CA GLY A 164 -0.96 3.16 -11.60
C GLY A 164 -0.92 1.88 -10.75
N ALA A 165 -1.48 0.77 -11.25
CA ALA A 165 -1.56 -0.52 -10.56
C ALA A 165 -0.19 -1.11 -10.16
N SER A 166 0.89 -0.72 -10.83
CA SER A 166 2.26 -1.12 -10.49
C SER A 166 2.97 -0.18 -9.51
N GLY A 167 2.33 0.93 -9.13
CA GLY A 167 2.88 1.93 -8.21
C GLY A 167 2.76 1.52 -6.75
N LEU A 168 3.27 2.35 -5.83
CA LEU A 168 3.34 2.06 -4.39
C LEU A 168 1.99 1.68 -3.75
N VAL A 169 0.92 2.42 -4.09
CA VAL A 169 -0.43 2.16 -3.59
C VAL A 169 -1.12 1.11 -4.46
N GLY A 170 -0.99 1.21 -5.79
CA GLY A 170 -1.63 0.28 -6.73
C GLY A 170 -1.22 -1.18 -6.54
N SER A 171 0.05 -1.43 -6.21
CA SER A 171 0.58 -2.77 -5.98
C SER A 171 0.08 -3.41 -4.68
N ALA A 172 -0.47 -2.62 -3.76
CA ALA A 172 -1.16 -3.11 -2.57
C ALA A 172 -2.68 -3.22 -2.82
N LEU A 173 -3.25 -2.23 -3.51
CA LEU A 173 -4.69 -2.16 -3.80
C LEU A 173 -5.17 -3.27 -4.73
N ALA A 174 -4.48 -3.51 -5.85
CA ALA A 174 -4.93 -4.50 -6.82
C ALA A 174 -5.00 -5.91 -6.21
N PRO A 175 -3.96 -6.40 -5.50
CA PRO A 175 -4.04 -7.65 -4.75
C PRO A 175 -5.13 -7.67 -3.68
N PHE A 176 -5.34 -6.56 -2.96
CA PHE A 176 -6.39 -6.46 -1.95
C PHE A 176 -7.78 -6.62 -2.58
N LEU A 177 -8.05 -5.96 -3.71
CA LEU A 177 -9.34 -6.09 -4.39
C LEU A 177 -9.55 -7.51 -4.94
N THR A 178 -8.52 -8.12 -5.54
CA THR A 178 -8.63 -9.48 -6.08
C THR A 178 -8.82 -10.54 -5.01
N THR A 179 -8.17 -10.41 -3.86
CA THR A 179 -8.40 -11.32 -2.73
C THR A 179 -9.77 -11.13 -2.08
N GLY A 180 -10.36 -9.93 -2.19
CA GLY A 180 -11.76 -9.66 -1.89
C GLY A 180 -12.78 -10.26 -2.87
N GLY A 181 -12.33 -10.80 -4.00
CA GLY A 181 -13.20 -11.37 -5.03
C GLY A 181 -13.60 -10.41 -6.15
N HIS A 182 -13.07 -9.19 -6.17
CA HIS A 182 -13.24 -8.26 -7.30
C HIS A 182 -12.32 -8.67 -8.48
N ARG A 183 -12.72 -8.34 -9.71
CA ARG A 183 -11.85 -8.44 -10.89
C ARG A 183 -11.14 -7.12 -11.11
N VAL A 184 -9.81 -7.13 -11.16
CA VAL A 184 -9.02 -5.92 -11.42
C VAL A 184 -8.52 -5.88 -12.85
N ARG A 185 -8.88 -4.82 -13.59
CA ARG A 185 -8.35 -4.52 -14.94
C ARG A 185 -7.28 -3.44 -14.83
N ARG A 186 -6.02 -3.71 -15.19
CA ARG A 186 -4.90 -2.77 -15.00
C ARG A 186 -4.71 -1.89 -16.23
N LEU A 187 -4.69 -0.57 -16.07
CA LEU A 187 -4.34 0.34 -17.17
C LEU A 187 -2.82 0.39 -17.32
N VAL A 188 -2.32 -0.02 -18.49
CA VAL A 188 -0.89 -0.20 -18.80
C VAL A 188 -0.46 0.61 -20.02
N ARG A 189 0.83 0.94 -20.10
CA ARG A 189 1.43 1.80 -21.16
C ARG A 189 2.23 1.01 -22.21
N GLY A 190 2.04 -0.31 -22.30
CA GLY A 190 2.83 -1.23 -23.16
C GLY A 190 2.08 -1.64 -24.44
N ALA A 191 2.78 -2.21 -25.43
CA ALA A 191 2.21 -2.47 -26.75
C ALA A 191 1.19 -3.63 -26.82
N GLU A 192 1.30 -4.63 -25.92
CA GLU A 192 0.43 -5.80 -25.92
C GLU A 192 -0.15 -6.01 -24.52
N PRO A 193 -1.40 -5.58 -24.27
CA PRO A 193 -2.06 -5.80 -22.99
C PRO A 193 -2.45 -7.28 -22.83
N GLY A 194 -2.22 -7.84 -21.63
CA GLY A 194 -2.77 -9.12 -21.24
C GLY A 194 -4.30 -9.10 -21.03
N ALA A 195 -4.88 -10.26 -20.71
CA ALA A 195 -6.34 -10.42 -20.59
C ALA A 195 -7.01 -9.51 -19.55
N ASP A 196 -6.31 -9.18 -18.46
CA ASP A 196 -6.78 -8.25 -17.42
C ASP A 196 -6.06 -6.90 -17.48
N GLU A 197 -5.58 -6.52 -18.65
CA GLU A 197 -4.96 -5.23 -18.90
C GLU A 197 -5.80 -4.41 -19.88
N ILE A 198 -5.64 -3.09 -19.80
CA ILE A 198 -6.30 -2.10 -20.65
C ILE A 198 -5.20 -1.17 -21.15
N LEU A 199 -5.08 -1.05 -22.46
CA LEU A 199 -4.09 -0.16 -23.05
C LEU A 199 -4.49 1.30 -22.80
N TRP A 200 -3.52 2.09 -22.32
CA TRP A 200 -3.68 3.53 -22.23
C TRP A 200 -2.35 4.26 -22.49
N SER A 201 -2.42 5.48 -23.01
CA SER A 201 -1.27 6.36 -23.17
C SER A 201 -1.71 7.80 -23.06
N VAL A 202 -1.27 8.47 -22.00
CA VAL A 202 -1.49 9.92 -21.83
C VAL A 202 -0.74 10.69 -22.91
N ARG A 203 0.46 10.24 -23.29
CA ARG A 203 1.28 10.87 -24.33
C ARG A 203 0.59 10.81 -25.69
N ASP A 204 0.02 9.65 -26.02
CA ASP A 204 -0.60 9.42 -27.33
C ASP A 204 -2.11 9.74 -27.31
N GLY A 205 -2.62 10.23 -26.19
CA GLY A 205 -4.02 10.65 -26.04
C GLY A 205 -5.04 9.53 -26.20
N CYS A 206 -4.65 8.27 -25.93
CA CYS A 206 -5.49 7.11 -26.21
C CYS A 206 -5.76 6.26 -24.97
N ILE A 207 -6.97 5.71 -24.92
CA ILE A 207 -7.40 4.67 -23.97
C ILE A 207 -8.27 3.70 -24.77
N ASP A 208 -8.10 2.40 -24.58
CA ASP A 208 -9.04 1.42 -25.11
C ASP A 208 -10.40 1.55 -24.41
N ALA A 209 -11.27 2.38 -24.99
CA ALA A 209 -12.60 2.67 -24.46
C ALA A 209 -13.50 1.43 -24.47
N ALA A 210 -13.35 0.53 -25.45
CA ALA A 210 -14.14 -0.70 -25.52
C ALA A 210 -13.82 -1.64 -24.34
N ALA A 211 -12.54 -1.69 -23.95
CA ALA A 211 -12.12 -2.47 -22.79
C ALA A 211 -12.56 -1.87 -21.43
N LEU A 212 -12.91 -0.58 -21.40
CA LEU A 212 -13.51 0.10 -20.24
C LEU A 212 -15.05 0.03 -20.21
N ASP A 213 -15.71 -0.31 -21.32
CA ASP A 213 -17.17 -0.35 -21.37
C ASP A 213 -17.72 -1.44 -20.42
N GLY A 214 -18.54 -1.01 -19.45
CA GLY A 214 -19.14 -1.91 -18.46
C GLY A 214 -18.23 -2.31 -17.31
N VAL A 215 -17.09 -1.64 -17.09
CA VAL A 215 -16.42 -1.73 -15.78
C VAL A 215 -17.29 -1.04 -14.73
N ASP A 216 -17.38 -1.60 -13.53
CA ASP A 216 -18.24 -1.06 -12.48
C ASP A 216 -17.64 0.21 -11.87
N ALA A 217 -16.31 0.25 -11.72
CA ALA A 217 -15.60 1.34 -11.07
C ALA A 217 -14.21 1.58 -11.66
N VAL A 218 -13.69 2.79 -11.49
CA VAL A 218 -12.34 3.16 -11.91
C VAL A 218 -11.57 3.78 -10.74
N VAL A 219 -10.34 3.32 -10.52
CA VAL A 219 -9.38 3.92 -9.58
C VAL A 219 -8.21 4.54 -10.35
N HIS A 220 -8.04 5.86 -10.21
CA HIS A 220 -6.98 6.61 -10.87
C HIS A 220 -5.84 6.96 -9.90
N LEU A 221 -4.75 6.18 -9.93
CA LEU A 221 -3.56 6.39 -9.09
C LEU A 221 -2.31 6.77 -9.90
N ALA A 222 -2.42 6.84 -11.22
CA ALA A 222 -1.26 7.13 -12.06
C ALA A 222 -0.81 8.58 -11.90
N GLY A 223 0.50 8.77 -11.74
CA GLY A 223 1.14 10.09 -11.70
C GLY A 223 2.64 9.94 -11.50
N ALA A 224 3.42 10.88 -12.03
CA ALA A 224 4.86 10.91 -11.80
C ALA A 224 5.14 11.25 -10.31
N GLY A 225 6.07 10.53 -9.68
CA GLY A 225 6.41 10.75 -8.27
C GLY A 225 7.07 12.11 -8.05
N ILE A 226 6.58 12.91 -7.11
CA ILE A 226 7.13 14.26 -6.89
C ILE A 226 8.59 14.24 -6.39
N ALA A 227 9.01 13.12 -5.78
CA ALA A 227 10.32 12.95 -5.14
C ALA A 227 11.28 12.00 -5.88
N ASP A 228 11.02 11.69 -7.16
CA ASP A 228 11.90 10.79 -7.96
C ASP A 228 13.15 11.53 -8.46
N ALA A 229 13.05 12.84 -8.69
CA ALA A 229 14.13 13.68 -9.21
C ALA A 229 13.99 15.12 -8.70
N ARG A 230 15.07 15.90 -8.80
CA ARG A 230 15.06 17.33 -8.47
C ARG A 230 14.13 18.08 -9.42
N TRP A 231 13.44 19.11 -8.91
CA TRP A 231 12.51 19.90 -9.71
C TRP A 231 13.25 20.86 -10.64
N THR A 232 13.13 20.58 -11.93
CA THR A 232 13.41 21.47 -13.06
C THR A 232 12.08 21.84 -13.70
N ASP A 233 12.03 22.84 -14.57
CA ASP A 233 10.79 23.21 -15.29
C ASP A 233 10.21 22.02 -16.07
N ALA A 234 11.07 21.24 -16.74
CA ALA A 234 10.67 20.02 -17.43
C ALA A 234 10.07 18.98 -16.46
N ARG A 235 10.62 18.84 -15.24
CA ARG A 235 10.07 17.92 -14.24
C ARG A 235 8.73 18.43 -13.67
N LYS A 236 8.59 19.73 -13.43
CA LYS A 236 7.33 20.36 -12.99
C LYS A 236 6.24 20.19 -14.05
N ALA A 237 6.56 20.43 -15.32
CA ALA A 237 5.65 20.17 -16.45
C ALA A 237 5.22 18.69 -16.51
N LEU A 238 6.15 17.75 -16.35
CA LEU A 238 5.83 16.32 -16.28
C LEU A 238 4.93 15.97 -15.08
N ILE A 239 5.20 16.53 -13.89
CA ILE A 239 4.39 16.32 -12.69
C ILE A 239 2.94 16.75 -12.93
N ARG A 240 2.75 17.94 -13.53
CA ARG A 240 1.43 18.49 -13.88
C ARG A 240 0.76 17.65 -14.97
N ALA A 241 1.41 17.44 -16.11
CA ALA A 241 0.86 16.70 -17.26
C ALA A 241 0.45 15.26 -16.89
N SER A 242 1.29 14.55 -16.12
CA SER A 242 0.99 13.17 -15.69
C SER A 242 -0.24 13.03 -14.79
N ARG A 243 -0.76 14.14 -14.24
CA ARG A 243 -1.95 14.21 -13.39
C ARG A 243 -3.12 14.83 -14.13
N VAL A 244 -2.94 16.05 -14.65
CA VAL A 244 -4.01 16.82 -15.29
C VAL A 244 -4.45 16.18 -16.60
N ASP A 245 -3.51 15.88 -17.50
CA ASP A 245 -3.84 15.33 -18.82
C ASP A 245 -4.31 13.87 -18.69
N GLY A 246 -3.69 13.10 -17.78
CA GLY A 246 -4.10 11.74 -17.47
C GLY A 246 -5.53 11.66 -16.92
N THR A 247 -5.87 12.49 -15.92
CA THR A 247 -7.23 12.57 -15.38
C THR A 247 -8.21 13.05 -16.45
N ARG A 248 -7.88 14.09 -17.22
CA ARG A 248 -8.78 14.65 -18.24
C ARG A 248 -9.09 13.62 -19.32
N LEU A 249 -8.07 12.91 -19.82
CA LEU A 249 -8.23 11.86 -20.81
C LEU A 249 -9.15 10.74 -20.27
N LEU A 250 -8.90 10.28 -19.05
CA LEU A 250 -9.70 9.24 -18.41
C LEU A 250 -11.14 9.71 -18.20
N ALA A 251 -11.35 10.87 -17.58
CA ALA A 251 -12.68 11.42 -17.30
C ALA A 251 -13.50 11.62 -18.58
N THR A 252 -12.89 12.17 -19.64
CA THR A 252 -13.54 12.36 -20.95
C THR A 252 -13.90 11.03 -21.60
N THR A 253 -13.00 10.04 -21.54
CA THR A 253 -13.26 8.71 -22.06
C THR A 253 -14.45 8.06 -21.34
N LEU A 254 -14.46 8.11 -20.01
CA LEU A 254 -15.53 7.53 -19.20
C LEU A 254 -16.88 8.20 -19.45
N ALA A 255 -16.90 9.53 -19.61
CA ALA A 255 -18.10 10.30 -19.92
C ALA A 255 -18.74 9.88 -21.26
N GLY A 256 -17.90 9.50 -22.24
CA GLY A 256 -18.33 9.05 -23.56
C GLY A 256 -18.77 7.58 -23.65
N LEU A 257 -18.62 6.79 -22.58
CA LEU A 257 -18.99 5.37 -22.61
C LEU A 257 -20.51 5.16 -22.65
N PRO A 258 -21.00 4.16 -23.40
CA PRO A 258 -22.39 3.72 -23.32
C PRO A 258 -22.76 3.20 -21.93
N ARG A 259 -21.90 2.33 -21.34
CA ARG A 259 -22.06 1.82 -19.98
C ARG A 259 -20.97 2.41 -19.09
N ARG A 260 -21.32 3.54 -18.47
CA ARG A 260 -20.42 4.30 -17.59
C ARG A 260 -20.19 3.56 -16.27
N PRO A 261 -19.00 3.66 -15.67
CA PRO A 261 -18.78 3.18 -14.31
C PRO A 261 -19.62 4.01 -13.32
N ARG A 262 -19.99 3.40 -12.20
CA ARG A 262 -20.73 4.11 -11.14
C ARG A 262 -19.87 5.13 -10.40
N VAL A 263 -18.54 4.90 -10.35
CA VAL A 263 -17.61 5.73 -9.59
C VAL A 263 -16.24 5.84 -10.25
N LEU A 264 -15.68 7.05 -10.22
CA LEU A 264 -14.27 7.36 -10.43
C LEU A 264 -13.64 7.79 -9.10
N VAL A 265 -12.83 6.92 -8.51
CA VAL A 265 -12.02 7.25 -7.34
C VAL A 265 -10.65 7.70 -7.85
N MET A 266 -10.26 8.93 -7.57
CA MET A 266 -8.96 9.47 -7.99
C MET A 266 -8.09 9.82 -6.79
N ALA A 267 -6.80 9.52 -6.91
CA ALA A 267 -5.81 10.13 -6.03
C ALA A 267 -5.85 11.66 -6.21
N SER A 268 -5.60 12.34 -5.11
CA SER A 268 -5.30 13.76 -4.97
C SER A 268 -4.21 13.86 -3.89
N ALA A 269 -3.92 15.05 -3.36
CA ALA A 269 -2.94 15.20 -2.29
C ALA A 269 -3.32 16.33 -1.32
N VAL A 270 -2.84 16.21 -0.08
CA VAL A 270 -2.87 17.31 0.89
C VAL A 270 -2.08 18.54 0.44
N GLY A 271 -1.28 18.43 -0.63
CA GLY A 271 -0.67 19.57 -1.31
C GLY A 271 -1.67 20.63 -1.78
N TRP A 272 -2.98 20.31 -1.85
CA TRP A 272 -4.06 21.29 -2.01
C TRP A 272 -3.94 22.47 -1.04
N TYR A 273 -3.57 22.21 0.22
CA TYR A 273 -3.61 23.21 1.29
C TYR A 273 -2.37 24.12 1.34
N GLY A 274 -1.28 23.77 0.67
CA GLY A 274 0.00 24.48 0.81
C GLY A 274 0.57 24.43 2.23
N ASP A 275 1.28 25.49 2.63
CA ASP A 275 1.78 25.65 4.00
C ASP A 275 0.72 26.32 4.89
N THR A 276 0.16 25.55 5.83
CA THR A 276 -0.87 26.01 6.76
C THR A 276 -0.30 26.48 8.09
N GLY A 277 1.03 26.45 8.28
CA GLY A 277 1.66 26.78 9.55
C GLY A 277 1.10 25.91 10.68
N ASP A 278 0.56 26.54 11.72
CA ASP A 278 -0.08 25.86 12.86
C ASP A 278 -1.61 25.74 12.75
N THR A 279 -2.19 26.31 11.70
CA THR A 279 -3.63 26.30 11.44
C THR A 279 -4.04 24.91 10.97
N GLU A 280 -4.98 24.34 11.71
CA GLU A 280 -5.63 23.08 11.34
C GLU A 280 -6.60 23.31 10.18
N VAL A 281 -6.56 22.43 9.19
CA VAL A 281 -7.41 22.52 8.00
C VAL A 281 -8.06 21.17 7.69
N ASP A 282 -9.28 21.21 7.14
CA ASP A 282 -10.05 20.04 6.72
C ASP A 282 -10.53 20.16 5.26
N GLU A 283 -11.46 19.30 4.85
CA GLU A 283 -11.99 19.27 3.48
C GLU A 283 -12.73 20.55 3.06
N SER A 284 -13.16 21.40 4.01
CA SER A 284 -13.85 22.67 3.72
C SER A 284 -12.89 23.81 3.39
N ALA A 285 -11.60 23.67 3.72
CA ALA A 285 -10.61 24.72 3.51
C ALA A 285 -10.27 24.92 2.02
N LEU A 286 -10.06 26.19 1.66
CA LEU A 286 -9.68 26.60 0.32
C LEU A 286 -8.30 26.06 -0.06
N SER A 287 -8.02 26.01 -1.36
CA SER A 287 -6.68 25.70 -1.87
C SER A 287 -5.69 26.77 -1.43
N GLY A 288 -4.51 26.34 -1.01
CA GLY A 288 -3.38 27.21 -0.72
C GLY A 288 -2.68 27.73 -1.98
N GLU A 289 -1.46 28.21 -1.78
CA GLU A 289 -0.56 28.75 -2.81
C GLU A 289 0.63 27.81 -3.03
N GLY A 290 1.37 28.04 -4.13
CA GLY A 290 2.56 27.27 -4.49
C GLY A 290 2.29 26.23 -5.59
N PHE A 291 3.36 25.67 -6.14
CA PHE A 291 3.28 24.79 -7.30
C PHE A 291 2.45 23.52 -7.03
N LEU A 292 2.60 22.90 -5.85
CA LEU A 292 1.80 21.73 -5.49
C LEU A 292 0.30 22.06 -5.35
N ALA A 293 -0.06 23.21 -4.79
CA ALA A 293 -1.45 23.62 -4.66
C ALA A 293 -2.08 23.86 -6.04
N ASP A 294 -1.37 24.53 -6.94
CA ASP A 294 -1.78 24.72 -8.34
C ASP A 294 -1.98 23.38 -9.06
N VAL A 295 -1.02 22.46 -8.93
CA VAL A 295 -1.12 21.13 -9.54
C VAL A 295 -2.34 20.38 -9.02
N VAL A 296 -2.62 20.40 -7.71
CA VAL A 296 -3.77 19.68 -7.15
C VAL A 296 -5.09 20.32 -7.55
N ARG A 297 -5.19 21.66 -7.62
CA ARG A 297 -6.37 22.35 -8.18
C ARG A 297 -6.68 21.90 -9.59
N ASP A 298 -5.69 21.99 -10.47
CA ASP A 298 -5.85 21.61 -11.88
C ASP A 298 -6.17 20.12 -12.02
N TRP A 299 -5.56 19.28 -11.17
CA TRP A 299 -5.76 17.85 -11.17
C TRP A 299 -7.19 17.47 -10.76
N GLU A 300 -7.71 18.04 -9.66
CA GLU A 300 -9.07 17.81 -9.19
C GLU A 300 -10.12 18.36 -10.17
N ALA A 301 -9.85 19.50 -10.81
CA ALA A 301 -10.73 20.11 -11.82
C ALA A 301 -10.76 19.30 -13.14
N ALA A 302 -9.70 18.55 -13.46
CA ALA A 302 -9.65 17.72 -14.66
C ALA A 302 -10.66 16.56 -14.65
N ALA A 303 -11.26 16.24 -13.50
CA ALA A 303 -12.30 15.22 -13.38
C ALA A 303 -13.71 15.70 -13.78
N ALA A 304 -13.90 17.01 -14.03
CA ALA A 304 -15.19 17.61 -14.36
C ALA A 304 -15.99 16.86 -15.46
N PRO A 305 -15.38 16.38 -16.57
CA PRO A 305 -16.14 15.63 -17.58
C PRO A 305 -16.86 14.39 -17.03
N ALA A 306 -16.29 13.71 -16.04
CA ALA A 306 -16.92 12.56 -15.41
C ALA A 306 -18.06 13.00 -14.47
N GLU A 307 -17.84 14.08 -13.70
CA GLU A 307 -18.87 14.68 -12.82
C GLU A 307 -20.08 15.15 -13.64
N ASP A 308 -19.85 15.88 -14.72
CA ASP A 308 -20.88 16.38 -15.64
C ASP A 308 -21.66 15.25 -16.32
N ALA A 309 -21.02 14.09 -16.52
CA ALA A 309 -21.65 12.88 -17.04
C ALA A 309 -22.41 12.08 -15.97
N GLY A 310 -22.51 12.57 -14.74
CA GLY A 310 -23.22 11.94 -13.64
C GLY A 310 -22.46 10.77 -12.99
N ILE A 311 -21.16 10.61 -13.27
CA ILE A 311 -20.32 9.61 -12.60
C ILE A 311 -19.96 10.15 -11.21
N ARG A 312 -20.12 9.33 -10.16
CA ARG A 312 -19.69 9.72 -8.81
C ARG A 312 -18.17 9.88 -8.79
N VAL A 313 -17.66 11.07 -8.46
CA VAL A 313 -16.22 11.32 -8.35
C VAL A 313 -15.81 11.47 -6.88
N VAL A 314 -14.79 10.71 -6.48
CA VAL A 314 -14.16 10.80 -5.16
C VAL A 314 -12.71 11.24 -5.31
N LYS A 315 -12.36 12.38 -4.72
CA LYS A 315 -11.03 13.00 -4.77
C LYS A 315 -10.35 12.74 -3.44
N LEU A 316 -9.45 11.76 -3.38
CA LEU A 316 -8.78 11.38 -2.14
C LEU A 316 -7.51 12.21 -1.94
N ARG A 317 -7.51 13.19 -1.04
CA ARG A 317 -6.33 14.00 -0.71
C ARG A 317 -5.42 13.22 0.22
N LEU A 318 -4.48 12.47 -0.35
CA LEU A 318 -3.57 11.61 0.40
C LEU A 318 -2.54 12.46 1.17
N GLY A 319 -2.30 12.07 2.43
CA GLY A 319 -1.12 12.49 3.19
C GLY A 319 0.15 11.77 2.73
N VAL A 320 1.24 11.96 3.48
CA VAL A 320 2.49 11.23 3.25
C VAL A 320 2.26 9.75 3.59
N VAL A 321 2.20 8.91 2.54
CA VAL A 321 2.03 7.47 2.69
C VAL A 321 3.31 6.84 3.27
N LEU A 322 3.19 6.27 4.47
CA LEU A 322 4.29 5.61 5.17
C LEU A 322 4.26 4.10 4.88
N THR A 323 5.29 3.62 4.19
CA THR A 323 5.49 2.18 3.96
C THR A 323 6.94 1.81 3.73
N ALA A 324 7.36 0.63 4.17
CA ALA A 324 8.72 0.16 3.90
C ALA A 324 8.97 -0.21 2.43
N ALA A 325 7.92 -0.42 1.65
CA ALA A 325 8.02 -0.83 0.24
C ALA A 325 8.54 0.29 -0.68
N GLY A 326 8.53 1.54 -0.25
CA GLY A 326 8.97 2.67 -1.07
C GLY A 326 8.51 4.03 -0.54
N GLY A 327 8.66 5.07 -1.35
CA GLY A 327 8.19 6.42 -1.01
C GLY A 327 9.05 7.13 0.04
N ALA A 328 8.40 7.82 0.98
CA ALA A 328 9.06 8.70 1.95
C ALA A 328 9.75 7.92 3.08
N LEU A 329 9.11 6.86 3.60
CA LEU A 329 9.60 6.17 4.80
C LEU A 329 11.01 5.56 4.63
N PRO A 330 11.37 4.86 3.54
CA PRO A 330 12.73 4.33 3.38
C PRO A 330 13.78 5.43 3.26
N LYS A 331 13.43 6.58 2.67
CA LYS A 331 14.31 7.75 2.56
C LYS A 331 14.58 8.39 3.92
N MET A 332 13.58 8.41 4.81
CA MET A 332 13.72 8.86 6.20
C MET A 332 14.46 7.84 7.07
N ALA A 333 14.08 6.56 6.96
CA ALA A 333 14.62 5.47 7.77
C ALA A 333 16.07 5.13 7.40
N GLY A 334 16.48 5.32 6.15
CA GLY A 334 17.82 4.98 5.64
C GLY A 334 18.96 5.60 6.46
N PRO A 335 19.05 6.94 6.56
CA PRO A 335 20.05 7.59 7.40
C PRO A 335 19.94 7.19 8.88
N LEU A 336 18.72 7.10 9.41
CA LEU A 336 18.46 6.79 10.82
C LEU A 336 18.97 5.40 11.21
N ARG A 337 19.02 4.43 10.29
CA ARG A 337 19.62 3.10 10.54
C ARG A 337 21.10 3.18 10.94
N PHE A 338 21.80 4.23 10.52
CA PHE A 338 23.21 4.51 10.82
C PHE A 338 23.40 5.55 11.92
N GLY A 339 22.32 5.97 12.61
CA GLY A 339 22.36 7.04 13.61
C GLY A 339 22.49 8.45 13.02
N LEU A 340 22.33 8.59 11.70
CA LEU A 340 22.41 9.85 10.98
C LEU A 340 21.00 10.37 10.70
N GLY A 341 20.80 11.68 10.79
CA GLY A 341 19.48 12.28 10.68
C GLY A 341 18.74 12.29 12.01
N SER A 342 18.03 13.37 12.28
CA SER A 342 17.04 13.46 13.34
C SER A 342 15.84 14.16 12.74
N ARG A 343 15.78 15.48 12.83
CA ARG A 343 14.75 16.35 12.27
C ARG A 343 15.25 17.09 11.03
N VAL A 344 14.35 17.46 10.12
CA VAL A 344 14.60 18.34 8.98
C VAL A 344 14.17 19.77 9.32
N GLY A 345 15.07 20.74 9.13
CA GLY A 345 14.81 22.16 9.39
C GLY A 345 14.54 22.43 10.88
N SER A 346 13.42 23.08 11.18
CA SER A 346 13.01 23.33 12.57
C SER A 346 12.47 22.07 13.25
N GLY A 347 11.91 21.13 12.49
CA GLY A 347 11.18 19.98 12.99
C GLY A 347 9.82 20.32 13.59
N ARG A 348 9.39 21.59 13.51
CA ARG A 348 8.08 22.05 13.98
C ARG A 348 7.01 21.93 12.90
N GLN A 349 7.37 21.79 11.63
CA GLN A 349 6.37 21.65 10.57
C GLN A 349 5.49 20.40 10.84
N TRP A 350 4.19 20.56 10.63
CA TRP A 350 3.22 19.47 10.70
C TRP A 350 3.29 18.63 9.44
N MET A 351 3.10 17.33 9.60
CA MET A 351 3.02 16.38 8.51
C MET A 351 1.75 15.54 8.69
N ALA A 352 0.82 15.70 7.77
CA ALA A 352 -0.27 14.77 7.58
C ALA A 352 0.28 13.49 6.93
N TRP A 353 0.17 12.37 7.64
CA TRP A 353 0.68 11.06 7.22
C TRP A 353 -0.45 10.05 7.16
N ILE A 354 -0.21 8.89 6.54
CA ILE A 354 -1.13 7.75 6.57
C ILE A 354 -0.37 6.45 6.31
N ALA A 355 -0.80 5.34 6.94
CA ALA A 355 -0.25 4.02 6.61
C ALA A 355 -0.75 3.54 5.25
N ARG A 356 0.04 2.75 4.52
CA ARG A 356 -0.36 2.25 3.19
C ARG A 356 -1.65 1.44 3.23
N ASP A 357 -1.84 0.61 4.25
CA ASP A 357 -3.05 -0.21 4.36
C ASP A 357 -4.31 0.61 4.69
N ASP A 358 -4.17 1.75 5.37
CA ASP A 358 -5.28 2.71 5.57
C ASP A 358 -5.64 3.43 4.26
N VAL A 359 -4.66 3.69 3.38
CA VAL A 359 -4.96 4.19 2.03
C VAL A 359 -5.76 3.17 1.23
N VAL A 360 -5.37 1.89 1.28
CA VAL A 360 -6.10 0.80 0.61
C VAL A 360 -7.52 0.67 1.15
N ALA A 361 -7.69 0.70 2.48
CA ALA A 361 -9.00 0.67 3.13
C ALA A 361 -9.87 1.89 2.77
N GLY A 362 -9.27 3.09 2.69
CA GLY A 362 -9.97 4.31 2.26
C GLY A 362 -10.43 4.26 0.80
N ILE A 363 -9.60 3.73 -0.10
CA ILE A 363 -9.99 3.52 -1.51
C ILE A 363 -11.11 2.48 -1.61
N HIS A 364 -11.01 1.37 -0.88
CA HIS A 364 -12.06 0.36 -0.83
C HIS A 364 -13.38 0.96 -0.34
N ARG A 365 -13.35 1.76 0.73
CA ARG A 365 -14.53 2.49 1.20
C ARG A 365 -15.09 3.39 0.10
N ALA A 366 -14.27 4.17 -0.60
CA ALA A 366 -14.72 5.04 -1.68
C ALA A 366 -15.40 4.28 -2.84
N LEU A 367 -15.03 3.02 -3.07
CA LEU A 367 -15.67 2.16 -4.06
C LEU A 367 -17.07 1.70 -3.63
N VAL A 368 -17.29 1.43 -2.34
CA VAL A 368 -18.52 0.80 -1.83
C VAL A 368 -19.50 1.78 -1.16
N ASP A 369 -18.99 2.85 -0.56
CA ASP A 369 -19.77 3.86 0.16
C ASP A 369 -20.24 4.95 -0.80
N ASP A 370 -21.53 4.91 -1.17
CA ASP A 370 -22.12 5.88 -2.10
C ASP A 370 -22.25 7.30 -1.52
N ALA A 371 -22.11 7.47 -0.20
CA ALA A 371 -22.08 8.79 0.42
C ALA A 371 -20.73 9.51 0.21
N MET A 372 -19.68 8.77 -0.20
CA MET A 372 -18.40 9.38 -0.54
C MET A 372 -18.47 10.04 -1.91
N VAL A 373 -18.56 11.38 -1.89
CA VAL A 373 -18.53 12.26 -3.07
C VAL A 373 -17.63 13.47 -2.80
N GLY A 374 -16.91 13.93 -3.82
CA GLY A 374 -16.05 15.11 -3.75
C GLY A 374 -14.72 14.85 -3.04
N ALA A 375 -14.16 15.88 -2.40
CA ALA A 375 -12.86 15.79 -1.73
C ALA A 375 -12.93 15.17 -0.33
N TRP A 376 -12.00 14.26 -0.04
CA TRP A 376 -11.84 13.58 1.24
C TRP A 376 -10.36 13.55 1.63
N ASN A 377 -10.02 14.00 2.84
CA ASN A 377 -8.66 13.90 3.35
C ASN A 377 -8.39 12.47 3.78
N LEU A 378 -7.51 11.80 3.04
CA LEU A 378 -7.09 10.43 3.33
C LEU A 378 -5.77 10.48 4.10
N VAL A 379 -5.90 10.84 5.37
CA VAL A 379 -4.82 11.00 6.35
C VAL A 379 -5.14 10.20 7.62
N ALA A 380 -4.14 9.93 8.47
CA ALA A 380 -4.33 9.43 9.82
C ALA A 380 -5.11 10.44 10.68
N PRO A 381 -5.76 10.02 11.78
CA PRO A 381 -6.58 10.91 12.60
C PRO A 381 -5.83 12.12 13.13
N GLU A 382 -4.56 11.94 13.52
CA GLU A 382 -3.73 12.99 14.09
C GLU A 382 -2.48 13.26 13.21
N PRO A 383 -2.31 14.47 12.67
CA PRO A 383 -1.05 14.87 12.06
C PRO A 383 0.03 14.96 13.14
N VAL A 384 1.29 14.80 12.75
CA VAL A 384 2.43 14.82 13.69
C VAL A 384 3.41 15.91 13.34
N ARG A 385 4.18 16.37 14.33
CA ARG A 385 5.34 17.24 14.08
C ARG A 385 6.46 16.41 13.44
N GLU A 386 7.22 17.01 12.53
CA GLU A 386 8.34 16.31 11.89
C GLU A 386 9.37 15.79 12.92
N ALA A 387 9.67 16.57 13.97
CA ALA A 387 10.55 16.12 15.04
C ALA A 387 9.99 14.93 15.83
N GLU A 388 8.68 14.78 15.91
CA GLU A 388 8.03 13.61 16.50
C GLU A 388 8.13 12.39 15.58
N LEU A 389 7.83 12.57 14.29
CA LEU A 389 8.01 11.54 13.27
C LEU A 389 9.42 10.96 13.32
N ALA A 390 10.42 11.82 13.23
CA ALA A 390 11.83 11.49 13.31
C ALA A 390 12.18 10.64 14.54
N ARG A 391 11.78 11.13 15.73
CA ARG A 391 12.03 10.44 17.00
C ARG A 391 11.34 9.08 17.05
N THR A 392 10.12 8.97 16.53
CA THR A 392 9.36 7.71 16.51
C THR A 392 9.98 6.70 15.54
N VAL A 393 10.39 7.11 14.33
CA VAL A 393 11.12 6.23 13.40
C VAL A 393 12.41 5.72 14.04
N ALA A 394 13.19 6.60 14.67
CA ALA A 394 14.43 6.25 15.35
C ALA A 394 14.20 5.25 16.51
N ARG A 395 13.17 5.49 17.33
CA ARG A 395 12.73 4.60 18.42
C ARG A 395 12.35 3.22 17.91
N VAL A 396 11.54 3.16 16.85
CA VAL A 396 11.10 1.89 16.22
C VAL A 396 12.30 1.12 15.66
N LEU A 397 13.25 1.82 15.03
CA LEU A 397 14.49 1.23 14.53
C LEU A 397 15.50 0.85 15.63
N ARG A 398 15.29 1.30 16.87
CA ARG A 398 16.24 1.20 17.99
C ARG A 398 17.59 1.82 17.63
N ARG A 399 17.54 3.05 17.12
CA ARG A 399 18.71 3.85 16.72
C ARG A 399 18.61 5.27 17.27
N PRO A 400 19.73 5.91 17.58
CA PRO A 400 19.72 7.29 18.03
C PRO A 400 19.41 8.23 16.84
N ALA A 401 18.77 9.37 17.12
CA ALA A 401 18.47 10.42 16.14
C ALA A 401 19.16 11.71 16.57
N LEU A 402 20.45 11.86 16.23
CA LEU A 402 21.30 12.89 16.82
C LEU A 402 21.52 14.10 15.93
N VAL A 403 21.64 13.89 14.62
CA VAL A 403 22.12 14.94 13.70
C VAL A 403 20.95 15.57 12.95
N PRO A 404 20.53 16.81 13.28
CA PRO A 404 19.49 17.49 12.52
C PRO A 404 19.99 17.79 11.11
N VAL A 405 19.09 17.76 10.13
CA VAL A 405 19.34 18.17 8.76
C VAL A 405 18.95 19.64 8.63
N PRO A 406 19.89 20.60 8.51
CA PRO A 406 19.55 22.01 8.39
C PRO A 406 18.72 22.31 7.14
N ALA A 407 17.84 23.30 7.20
CA ALA A 407 16.98 23.69 6.08
C ALA A 407 17.80 24.05 4.82
N PHE A 408 18.94 24.74 4.98
CA PHE A 408 19.80 25.08 3.85
C PHE A 408 20.38 23.83 3.15
N ALA A 409 20.67 22.76 3.90
CA ALA A 409 21.17 21.51 3.33
C ALA A 409 20.07 20.78 2.55
N ALA A 410 18.83 20.79 3.08
CA ALA A 410 17.67 20.27 2.36
C ALA A 410 17.43 21.03 1.05
N ARG A 411 17.46 22.38 1.08
CA ARG A 411 17.34 23.23 -0.11
C ARG A 411 18.46 23.00 -1.13
N ALA A 412 19.71 22.88 -0.68
CA ALA A 412 20.83 22.58 -1.57
C ALA A 412 20.63 21.24 -2.32
N ARG A 413 20.08 20.23 -1.63
CA ARG A 413 19.86 18.90 -2.20
C ARG A 413 18.60 18.78 -3.06
N PHE A 414 17.52 19.45 -2.67
CA PHE A 414 16.17 19.22 -3.20
C PHE A 414 15.57 20.44 -3.92
N GLY A 415 16.17 21.62 -3.79
CA GLY A 415 15.66 22.87 -4.38
C GLY A 415 14.28 23.25 -3.83
N GLU A 416 13.41 23.74 -4.71
CA GLU A 416 12.01 24.14 -4.44
C GLU A 416 11.19 23.01 -3.77
N MET A 417 11.46 21.74 -4.10
CA MET A 417 10.82 20.60 -3.45
C MET A 417 11.07 20.57 -1.93
N ALA A 418 12.20 21.10 -1.47
CA ALA A 418 12.46 21.21 -0.03
C ALA A 418 11.42 22.10 0.64
N ASP A 419 11.17 23.26 0.05
CA ASP A 419 10.25 24.24 0.63
C ASP A 419 8.81 23.74 0.53
N GLU A 420 8.38 23.19 -0.61
CA GLU A 420 6.99 22.78 -0.80
C GLU A 420 6.61 21.42 -0.18
N ALA A 421 7.55 20.49 0.04
CA ALA A 421 7.22 19.14 0.49
C ALA A 421 7.91 18.68 1.78
N LEU A 422 9.10 19.24 2.12
CA LEU A 422 9.87 18.81 3.30
C LEU A 422 9.79 19.82 4.46
N LEU A 423 9.70 21.11 4.14
CA LEU A 423 9.71 22.21 5.10
C LEU A 423 8.34 22.85 5.29
N ALA A 424 7.43 22.74 4.30
CA ALA A 424 6.05 23.16 4.43
C ALA A 424 5.34 22.43 5.59
N SER A 425 4.48 23.15 6.30
CA SER A 425 3.67 22.63 7.38
C SER A 425 2.26 22.34 6.89
N ALA A 426 1.82 21.08 6.96
CA ALA A 426 0.47 20.70 6.57
C ALA A 426 -0.25 20.03 7.75
N ARG A 427 -0.96 20.84 8.54
CA ARG A 427 -1.77 20.37 9.68
C ARG A 427 -3.17 20.00 9.22
N VAL A 428 -3.26 18.91 8.47
CA VAL A 428 -4.52 18.45 7.85
C VAL A 428 -5.18 17.40 8.71
N VAL A 429 -6.50 17.51 8.90
CA VAL A 429 -7.33 16.53 9.62
C VAL A 429 -8.37 15.89 8.69
N PRO A 430 -8.75 14.61 8.93
CA PRO A 430 -9.71 13.90 8.10
C PRO A 430 -11.15 14.07 8.63
N ALA A 431 -11.66 15.30 8.68
CA ALA A 431 -12.92 15.62 9.33
C ALA A 431 -14.10 14.82 8.76
N ARG A 432 -14.16 14.64 7.44
CA ARG A 432 -15.23 13.83 6.82
C ARG A 432 -15.13 12.34 7.15
N LEU A 433 -13.93 11.76 7.20
CA LEU A 433 -13.77 10.35 7.60
C LEU A 433 -14.11 10.12 9.07
N LEU A 434 -13.74 11.06 9.96
CA LEU A 434 -14.10 11.04 11.37
C LEU A 434 -15.63 11.09 11.55
N ALA A 435 -16.29 12.05 10.88
CA ALA A 435 -17.74 12.17 10.90
C ALA A 435 -18.46 10.93 10.34
N ALA A 436 -17.85 10.27 9.35
CA ALA A 436 -18.37 9.05 8.75
C ALA A 436 -18.01 7.75 9.51
N GLY A 437 -17.47 7.86 10.73
CA GLY A 437 -17.13 6.73 11.59
C GLY A 437 -16.09 5.79 10.99
N HIS A 438 -15.16 6.32 10.19
CA HIS A 438 -14.09 5.48 9.63
C HIS A 438 -13.22 4.88 10.73
N THR A 439 -12.79 3.63 10.53
CA THR A 439 -11.90 2.93 11.44
C THR A 439 -10.56 2.73 10.75
N TRP A 440 -9.51 3.33 11.31
CA TRP A 440 -8.15 3.16 10.84
C TRP A 440 -7.55 1.86 11.39
N ARG A 441 -6.85 1.12 10.54
CA ARG A 441 -6.00 -0.02 10.93
C ARG A 441 -4.79 0.45 11.74
N HIS A 442 -4.28 1.65 11.45
CA HIS A 442 -3.16 2.28 12.15
C HIS A 442 -3.47 3.74 12.52
N PRO A 443 -4.27 3.97 13.58
CA PRO A 443 -4.61 5.33 14.01
C PRO A 443 -3.41 6.09 14.60
N ASP A 444 -2.41 5.38 15.14
CA ASP A 444 -1.22 5.95 15.76
C ASP A 444 0.05 5.70 14.94
N LEU A 445 0.97 6.68 14.98
CA LEU A 445 2.19 6.66 14.19
C LEU A 445 3.13 5.50 14.57
N GLU A 446 3.30 5.22 15.86
CA GLU A 446 4.22 4.19 16.30
C GLU A 446 3.74 2.80 15.86
N GLY A 447 2.45 2.50 16.00
CA GLY A 447 1.80 1.29 15.52
C GLY A 447 1.97 1.10 14.02
N ALA A 448 1.71 2.15 13.22
CA ALA A 448 1.95 2.14 11.78
C ALA A 448 3.40 1.80 11.42
N LEU A 449 4.36 2.51 12.02
CA LEU A 449 5.79 2.31 11.75
C LEU A 449 6.29 0.94 12.22
N ARG A 450 5.78 0.44 13.35
CA ARG A 450 6.10 -0.91 13.83
C ARG A 450 5.57 -1.98 12.89
N HIS A 451 4.36 -1.80 12.36
CA HIS A 451 3.82 -2.69 11.35
C HIS A 451 4.68 -2.66 10.10
N GLU A 452 4.88 -1.48 9.50
CA GLU A 452 5.61 -1.29 8.24
C GLU A 452 7.10 -1.65 8.30
N LEU A 453 7.75 -1.58 9.47
CA LEU A 453 9.17 -1.93 9.63
C LEU A 453 9.38 -3.32 10.25
N GLY A 454 8.30 -4.08 10.47
CA GLY A 454 8.34 -5.38 11.12
C GLY A 454 8.91 -5.33 12.53
N ARG A 455 8.57 -4.31 13.31
CA ARG A 455 8.99 -4.10 14.70
C ARG A 455 7.80 -4.17 15.66
N VAL A 456 6.81 -4.99 15.31
CA VAL A 456 5.62 -5.25 16.11
C VAL A 456 6.06 -5.79 17.46
N ARG A 457 5.52 -5.21 18.54
CA ARG A 457 5.68 -5.76 19.89
C ARG A 457 4.76 -6.96 20.00
N GLU A 458 5.19 -8.00 20.70
CA GLU A 458 4.27 -9.05 21.12
C GLU A 458 3.16 -8.39 21.95
N ASP A 459 1.91 -8.66 21.61
CA ASP A 459 0.81 -8.47 22.56
C ASP A 459 1.12 -9.42 23.72
N LYS A 460 1.51 -8.84 24.86
CA LYS A 460 1.84 -9.60 26.07
C LYS A 460 0.60 -10.14 26.74
#